data_AF-A0A659PY66-F1
#
_entry.id   AF-A0A659PY66-F1
#
_cell.length_a   1.000
_cell.length_b   1.000
_cell.length_c   1.000
_cell.angle_alpha   90.00
_cell.angle_beta   90.00
_cell.angle_gamma   90.00
#
_symmetry.space_group_name_H-M   'P 1'
#
loop_
_entity.id
_entity.type
_entity.pdbx_description
1 polymer ?
#
loop_
_entity_poly.entity_id
_entity_poly.type
_entity_poly.pdbx_seq_one_letter_code
_entity_poly.pdbx_strand_id
1 'polypeptide(L)' 'MIWKREVTLDALNAMGEGNMVGLLDIRFERIGDDTLEATMPVDHRTKQPFGLLHGGASVVLAESIGSVAGYLCT' A
#
# COMPACT_ATOMS: atom_id res chain seq x y z
N MET A 1 -17.71 -8.34 -6.87
CA MET A 1 -16.82 -7.94 -5.76
C MET A 1 -16.26 -9.17 -5.05
N ILE A 2 -14.94 -9.26 -4.88
CA ILE A 2 -14.26 -10.36 -4.15
C ILE A 2 -14.17 -10.10 -2.63
N TRP A 3 -14.43 -8.86 -2.21
CA TRP A 3 -14.32 -8.41 -0.83
C TRP A 3 -15.45 -8.94 0.04
N LYS A 4 -15.10 -9.37 1.26
CA LYS A 4 -16.04 -9.79 2.32
C LYS A 4 -16.16 -8.77 3.44
N ARG A 5 -15.24 -7.80 3.50
CA ARG A 5 -15.24 -6.67 4.44
C ARG A 5 -15.49 -5.38 3.70
N GLU A 6 -16.44 -4.58 4.18
CA GLU A 6 -16.63 -3.22 3.69
C GLU A 6 -15.58 -2.29 4.28
N VAL A 7 -14.99 -1.45 3.43
CA VAL A 7 -13.98 -0.48 3.83
C VAL A 7 -13.99 0.73 2.88
N THR A 8 -13.60 1.90 3.39
CA THR A 8 -13.37 3.10 2.60
C THR A 8 -11.87 3.32 2.37
N LEU A 9 -11.51 4.13 1.38
CA LEU A 9 -10.12 4.55 1.17
C LEU A 9 -9.55 5.29 2.39
N ASP A 10 -10.36 6.11 3.06
CA ASP A 10 -9.93 6.83 4.27
C ASP A 10 -9.60 5.86 5.40
N ALA A 11 -10.46 4.86 5.63
CA ALA A 11 -10.23 3.84 6.64
C ALA A 11 -8.97 2.99 6.32
N LEU A 12 -8.77 2.61 5.05
CA LEU A 12 -7.55 1.90 4.62
C LEU A 12 -6.28 2.74 4.84
N ASN A 13 -6.32 4.02 4.47
CA ASN A 13 -5.17 4.90 4.65
C ASN A 13 -4.88 5.17 6.14
N ALA A 14 -5.90 5.24 6.99
CA ALA A 14 -5.73 5.37 8.44
C ALA A 14 -5.02 4.16 9.06
N MET A 15 -5.15 2.96 8.48
CA MET A 15 -4.40 1.77 8.94
C MET A 15 -2.88 1.92 8.79
N GLY A 16 -2.41 2.82 7.92
CA GLY A 16 -0.99 3.09 7.72
C GLY A 16 -0.39 4.08 8.72
N GLU A 17 -1.22 4.77 9.51
CA GLU A 17 -0.74 5.78 10.45
C GLU A 17 0.11 5.16 11.56
N GLY A 18 1.28 5.75 11.81
CA GLY A 18 2.21 5.28 12.85
C GLY A 18 2.99 4.00 12.51
N ASN A 19 2.96 3.52 11.25
CA ASN A 19 3.75 2.37 10.82
C ASN A 19 4.43 2.58 9.45
N MET A 20 5.01 1.51 8.89
CA MET A 20 5.83 1.56 7.67
C MET A 20 5.06 2.08 6.44
N VAL A 21 3.76 1.82 6.34
CA VAL A 21 2.91 2.28 5.23
C VAL A 21 2.85 3.81 5.24
N GLY A 22 2.52 4.41 6.39
CA GLY A 22 2.51 5.86 6.55
C GLY A 22 3.90 6.49 6.46
N LEU A 23 4.93 5.82 7.00
CA LEU A 23 6.32 6.28 6.92
C LEU A 23 6.79 6.47 5.47
N LEU A 24 6.46 5.51 4.61
CA LEU A 24 6.82 5.52 3.19
C LEU A 24 5.80 6.26 2.31
N ASP A 25 4.79 6.89 2.91
CA ASP A 25 3.72 7.61 2.20
C ASP A 25 3.06 6.74 1.11
N ILE A 26 2.79 5.48 1.48
CA ILE A 26 1.97 4.59 0.67
C ILE A 26 0.51 5.03 0.81
N ARG A 27 -0.15 5.27 -0.32
CA ARG A 27 -1.54 5.76 -0.36
C ARG A 27 -2.40 4.80 -1.18
N PHE A 28 -3.45 4.25 -0.57
CA PHE A 28 -4.49 3.55 -1.32
C PHE A 28 -5.33 4.56 -2.08
N GLU A 29 -5.46 4.37 -3.40
CA GLU A 29 -6.12 5.33 -4.28
C GLU A 29 -7.39 4.77 -4.92
N ARG A 30 -7.50 3.43 -5.04
CA ARG A 30 -8.65 2.80 -5.68
C ARG A 30 -8.93 1.41 -5.14
N ILE A 31 -10.21 1.15 -4.86
CA ILE A 31 -10.77 -0.17 -4.60
C ILE A 31 -11.68 -0.50 -5.78
N GLY A 32 -11.26 -1.47 -6.60
CA GLY A 32 -12.08 -2.03 -7.68
C GLY A 32 -12.92 -3.21 -7.18
N ASP A 33 -13.63 -3.89 -8.07
CA ASP A 33 -14.42 -5.07 -7.70
C ASP A 33 -13.55 -6.27 -7.31
N ASP A 34 -12.36 -6.38 -7.92
CA ASP A 34 -11.40 -7.47 -7.77
C ASP A 34 -9.95 -6.97 -7.73
N THR A 35 -9.73 -5.65 -7.63
CA THR A 35 -8.42 -5.01 -7.62
C THR A 35 -8.29 -4.00 -6.47
N LEU A 36 -7.06 -3.86 -5.97
CA LEU A 36 -6.69 -2.82 -5.01
C LEU A 36 -5.42 -2.14 -5.51
N GLU A 37 -5.43 -0.82 -5.58
CA GLU A 37 -4.33 -0.01 -6.12
C GLU A 37 -3.83 1.00 -5.07
N ALA A 38 -2.52 1.11 -4.95
CA ALA A 38 -1.87 2.10 -4.10
C ALA A 38 -0.61 2.68 -4.78
N THR A 39 -0.26 3.91 -4.42
CA THR A 39 0.94 4.60 -4.90
C THR A 39 1.96 4.75 -3.77
N MET A 40 3.23 4.97 -4.13
CA MET A 40 4.33 5.22 -3.22
C MET A 40 5.34 6.16 -3.90
N PRO A 41 5.81 7.23 -3.25
CA PRO A 41 6.78 8.14 -3.84
C PRO A 41 8.15 7.50 -4.04
N VAL A 42 8.90 7.99 -5.03
CA VAL A 42 10.31 7.64 -5.26
C VAL A 42 11.21 8.78 -4.79
N ASP A 43 11.54 8.80 -3.49
CA ASP A 43 12.34 9.84 -2.85
C ASP A 43 13.40 9.25 -1.90
N HIS A 44 14.02 10.08 -1.05
CA HIS A 44 15.08 9.65 -0.14
C HIS A 44 14.70 8.48 0.79
N ARG A 45 13.40 8.26 1.05
CA ARG A 45 12.88 7.16 1.89
C ARG A 45 12.82 5.83 1.15
N THR A 46 12.69 5.87 -0.18
CA THR A 46 12.41 4.69 -1.03
C THR A 46 13.45 4.49 -2.13
N LYS A 47 14.48 5.35 -2.21
CA LYS A 47 15.60 5.19 -3.13
C LYS A 47 16.70 4.30 -2.54
N GLN A 48 17.34 3.56 -3.42
CA GLN A 48 18.62 2.93 -3.12
C GLN A 48 19.78 3.93 -3.32
N PRO A 49 21.00 3.65 -2.82
CA PRO A 49 22.12 4.61 -2.84
C PRO A 49 22.50 5.16 -4.21
N PHE A 50 22.18 4.44 -5.31
CA PHE A 50 22.45 4.90 -6.68
C PHE A 50 21.30 5.72 -7.30
N GLY A 51 20.32 6.16 -6.49
CA GLY A 51 19.27 7.10 -6.90
C GLY A 51 18.04 6.48 -7.58
N LEU A 52 18.05 5.17 -7.81
CA LEU A 52 16.92 4.40 -8.34
C LEU A 52 15.93 4.03 -7.23
N LEU A 53 14.71 3.65 -7.59
CA LEU A 53 13.77 2.99 -6.67
C LEU A 53 14.43 1.76 -6.05
N HIS A 54 14.39 1.65 -4.72
CA HIS A 54 14.91 0.51 -3.99
C HIS A 54 14.02 -0.71 -4.23
N GLY A 55 14.58 -1.85 -4.64
CA GLY A 55 13.81 -3.07 -4.90
C GLY A 55 13.02 -3.53 -3.66
N GLY A 56 13.61 -3.42 -2.47
CA GLY A 56 12.91 -3.66 -1.20
C GLY A 56 11.73 -2.71 -0.95
N ALA A 57 11.76 -1.46 -1.42
CA ALA A 57 10.61 -0.56 -1.30
C ALA A 57 9.46 -1.02 -2.21
N SER A 58 9.76 -1.49 -3.42
CA SER A 58 8.77 -2.13 -4.29
C SER A 58 8.13 -3.35 -3.63
N VAL A 59 8.93 -4.19 -2.94
CA VAL A 59 8.41 -5.35 -2.18
C VAL A 59 7.54 -4.89 -1.01
N VAL A 60 7.92 -3.83 -0.30
CA VAL A 60 7.09 -3.26 0.78
C VAL A 60 5.73 -2.81 0.25
N LEU A 61 5.69 -2.11 -0.89
CA LEU A 61 4.42 -1.72 -1.53
C LEU A 61 3.59 -2.94 -1.93
N ALA A 62 4.21 -3.92 -2.60
CA ALA A 62 3.52 -5.13 -3.04
C ALA A 62 2.93 -5.92 -1.86
N GLU A 63 3.71 -6.13 -0.80
CA GLU A 63 3.28 -6.87 0.39
C GLU A 63 2.20 -6.11 1.17
N SER A 64 2.30 -4.78 1.26
CA SER A 64 1.30 -3.94 1.93
C SER A 64 -0.06 -4.04 1.24
N ILE A 65 -0.10 -3.96 -0.09
CA ILE A 65 -1.34 -4.11 -0.88
C ILE A 65 -1.86 -5.54 -0.79
N GLY A 66 -1.00 -6.53 -1.01
CA GLY A 66 -1.39 -7.93 -1.06
C GLY A 66 -1.96 -8.43 0.28
N SER A 67 -1.31 -8.08 1.38
CA SER A 67 -1.72 -8.51 2.72
C SER A 67 -3.08 -7.92 3.11
N VAL A 68 -3.28 -6.61 2.89
CA VAL A 68 -4.57 -5.99 3.22
C VAL A 68 -5.68 -6.46 2.29
N ALA A 69 -5.40 -6.67 1.00
CA ALA A 69 -6.37 -7.26 0.07
C ALA A 69 -6.79 -8.68 0.52
N GLY A 70 -5.84 -9.50 0.96
CA GLY A 70 -6.11 -10.82 1.52
C GLY A 70 -7.00 -10.75 2.77
N TYR A 71 -6.72 -9.81 3.69
CA TYR A 71 -7.55 -9.56 4.87
C TYR A 71 -9.00 -9.19 4.49
N LEU A 72 -9.19 -8.34 3.47
CA LEU A 72 -10.52 -7.92 3.00
C LEU A 72 -11.31 -9.08 2.36
N CYS A 73 -10.65 -10.12 1.86
CA CYS A 73 -11.27 -11.32 1.28
C CYS A 73 -11.68 -12.38 2.32
N THR A 74 -11.43 -12.15 3.61
CA THR A 74 -11.76 -13.06 4.72
C THR A 74 -12.83 -12.50 5.62
#